data_AF-A0A382TBE5-F1
#
_entry.id   AF-A0A382TBE5-F1
#
_cell.length_a   1.000
_cell.length_b   1.000
_cell.length_c   1.000
_cell.angle_alpha   90.00
_cell.angle_beta   90.00
_cell.angle_gamma   90.00
#
_symmetry.space_group_name_H-M   'P 1'
#
loop_
_entity.id
_entity.type
_entity.pdbx_description
1 polymer ?
#
loop_
_entity_poly.entity_id
_entity_poly.type
_entity_poly.pdbx_seq_one_letter_code
_entity_poly.pdbx_strand_id
1 'polypeptide(L)'
;MEKIINKEVKFYQQVKQSHSEYKKAEPFPHCVIDNLINEKLLKQVSSEFKINKSDSINFDNPNEKKIASIGWENFGYQSKKLIKYLNSKHFVDFLEKLTGINGLIPDETLEGGGFHEIERGGFLKIHADFNKHSVSNFDRRLNVLLFINEEWSQEWRGDFEMWSRDAKTCVKKISPIFNRMVIFSTTDYSFHGHPDPLDCPEGIFRRSIALYYYTV
;
A
#
# COMPACT_ATOMS: atom_id res chain seq x y z
N MET A 1 4.48 11.73 23.83
CA MET A 1 4.75 10.89 22.65
C MET A 1 3.57 11.07 21.70
N GLU A 2 3.77 11.58 20.48
CA GLU A 2 2.68 11.68 19.50
C GLU A 2 2.20 10.27 19.13
N LYS A 3 0.89 10.02 19.24
CA LYS A 3 0.28 8.74 18.87
C LYS A 3 0.45 8.52 17.36
N ILE A 4 0.84 7.32 16.96
CA ILE A 4 1.03 6.99 15.53
C ILE A 4 -0.32 6.70 14.87
N ILE A 5 -1.26 6.08 15.58
CA ILE A 5 -2.63 5.83 15.11
C ILE A 5 -3.68 6.54 15.96
N ASN A 6 -4.83 6.87 15.37
CA ASN A 6 -5.84 7.72 16.00
C ASN A 6 -6.54 7.08 17.22
N LYS A 7 -6.72 5.75 17.24
CA LYS A 7 -7.51 5.05 18.27
C LYS A 7 -7.00 3.63 18.52
N GLU A 8 -5.81 3.48 19.12
CA GLU A 8 -5.18 2.17 19.38
C GLU A 8 -6.15 1.12 19.94
N VAL A 9 -6.79 1.36 21.09
CA VAL A 9 -7.59 0.33 21.78
C VAL A 9 -8.87 -0.07 21.02
N LYS A 10 -9.58 0.88 20.40
CA LYS A 10 -10.81 0.58 19.64
C LYS A 10 -10.51 -0.15 18.33
N PHE A 11 -9.38 0.17 17.70
CA PHE A 11 -8.96 -0.45 16.45
C PHE A 11 -8.77 -1.96 16.60
N TYR A 12 -8.01 -2.41 17.61
CA TYR A 12 -7.80 -3.85 17.86
C TYR A 12 -9.07 -4.63 18.23
N GLN A 13 -10.06 -3.98 18.85
CA GLN A 13 -11.32 -4.62 19.20
C GLN A 13 -12.21 -4.84 17.98
N GLN A 14 -12.17 -3.93 17.00
CA GLN A 14 -12.92 -4.03 15.75
C GLN A 14 -12.40 -5.17 14.85
N VAL A 15 -11.09 -5.46 14.92
CA VAL A 15 -10.39 -6.47 14.09
C VAL A 15 -10.99 -7.87 14.18
N LYS A 16 -11.45 -8.31 15.36
CA LYS A 16 -12.06 -9.64 15.49
C LYS A 16 -13.33 -9.78 14.64
N GLN A 17 -14.12 -8.72 14.55
CA GLN A 17 -15.29 -8.68 13.68
C GLN A 17 -14.86 -8.56 12.21
N SER A 18 -13.79 -7.80 11.95
CA SER A 18 -13.22 -7.59 10.62
C SER A 18 -12.52 -8.82 10.00
N HIS A 19 -12.13 -9.83 10.79
CA HIS A 19 -11.48 -11.04 10.24
C HIS A 19 -12.38 -11.80 9.25
N SER A 20 -13.65 -12.02 9.62
CA SER A 20 -14.59 -12.74 8.75
C SER A 20 -14.88 -11.94 7.49
N GLU A 21 -15.02 -10.62 7.62
CA GLU A 21 -15.24 -9.69 6.51
C GLU A 21 -14.03 -9.68 5.57
N TYR A 22 -12.81 -9.59 6.10
CA TYR A 22 -11.56 -9.65 5.34
C TYR A 22 -11.50 -10.93 4.49
N LYS A 23 -11.71 -12.10 5.11
CA LYS A 23 -11.61 -13.40 4.43
C LYS A 23 -12.67 -13.61 3.34
N LYS A 24 -13.85 -13.01 3.50
CA LYS A 24 -14.97 -13.12 2.55
C LYS A 24 -15.01 -11.99 1.53
N ALA A 25 -14.07 -11.05 1.60
CA ALA A 25 -14.05 -9.91 0.71
C ALA A 25 -13.74 -10.37 -0.72
N GLU A 26 -14.48 -9.82 -1.68
CA GLU A 26 -14.33 -10.10 -3.11
C GLU A 26 -13.63 -8.92 -3.81
N PRO A 27 -12.74 -9.17 -4.79
CA PRO A 27 -12.49 -10.45 -5.49
C PRO A 27 -11.44 -11.36 -4.83
N PHE A 28 -10.79 -10.89 -3.78
CA PHE A 28 -9.86 -11.66 -2.95
C PHE A 28 -9.75 -11.00 -1.56
N PRO A 29 -9.23 -11.70 -0.53
CA PRO A 29 -9.25 -11.20 0.84
C PRO A 29 -8.58 -9.83 0.99
N HIS A 30 -9.32 -8.85 1.50
CA HIS A 30 -8.85 -7.48 1.66
C HIS A 30 -9.68 -6.69 2.68
N CYS A 31 -9.13 -5.56 3.13
CA CYS A 31 -9.81 -4.56 3.95
C CYS A 31 -9.36 -3.15 3.55
N VAL A 32 -10.26 -2.18 3.73
CA VAL A 32 -9.99 -0.75 3.54
C VAL A 32 -10.23 -0.05 4.87
N ILE A 33 -9.26 0.74 5.33
CA ILE A 33 -9.28 1.41 6.62
C ILE A 33 -8.98 2.88 6.39
N ASP A 34 -9.97 3.73 6.67
CA ASP A 34 -9.83 5.17 6.57
C ASP A 34 -9.43 5.79 7.90
N ASN A 35 -8.56 6.80 7.85
CA ASN A 35 -8.17 7.61 8.99
C ASN A 35 -7.52 6.81 10.12
N LEU A 36 -6.72 5.79 9.78
CA LEU A 36 -5.99 4.99 10.76
C LEU A 36 -4.84 5.79 11.38
N ILE A 37 -4.00 6.37 10.54
CA ILE A 37 -2.80 7.08 10.97
C ILE A 37 -3.19 8.44 11.55
N ASN A 38 -2.46 8.88 12.57
CA ASN A 38 -2.63 10.23 13.08
C ASN A 38 -2.45 11.26 11.96
N GLU A 39 -3.46 12.09 11.75
CA GLU A 39 -3.50 13.00 10.59
C GLU A 39 -2.33 13.98 10.59
N LYS A 40 -1.94 14.50 11.76
CA LYS A 40 -0.80 15.42 11.90
C LYS A 40 0.51 14.73 11.50
N LEU A 41 0.72 13.49 11.96
CA LEU A 41 1.87 12.69 11.55
C LEU A 41 1.86 12.45 10.03
N LEU A 42 0.72 12.05 9.47
CA LEU A 42 0.64 11.73 8.04
C LEU A 42 0.86 12.97 7.15
N LYS A 43 0.42 14.15 7.60
CA LYS A 43 0.73 15.43 6.93
C LYS A 43 2.22 15.74 6.95
N GLN A 44 2.92 15.44 8.04
CA GLN A 44 4.37 15.57 8.08
C GLN A 44 5.05 14.57 7.13
N VAL A 45 4.56 13.32 7.07
CA VAL A 45 5.04 12.33 6.08
C VAL A 45 4.80 12.80 4.65
N SER A 46 3.62 13.37 4.35
CA SER A 46 3.29 14.00 3.06
C SER A 46 4.31 15.09 2.69
N SER A 47 4.70 15.94 3.65
CA SER A 47 5.71 16.98 3.43
C SER A 47 7.14 16.45 3.20
N GLU A 48 7.44 15.26 3.73
CA GLU A 48 8.70 14.55 3.51
C GLU A 48 8.70 13.72 2.22
N PHE A 49 7.57 13.62 1.52
CA PHE A 49 7.41 12.76 0.35
C PHE A 49 8.19 13.31 -0.84
N LYS A 50 9.42 12.81 -1.00
CA LYS A 50 10.34 13.14 -2.09
C LYS A 50 11.01 11.87 -2.57
N ILE A 51 11.00 11.66 -3.87
CA ILE A 51 11.76 10.59 -4.51
C ILE A 51 12.79 11.24 -5.44
N ASN A 52 14.07 11.14 -5.09
CA ASN A 52 15.15 11.63 -5.93
C ASN A 52 15.38 10.67 -7.09
N LYS A 53 15.42 11.18 -8.33
CA LYS A 53 15.61 10.36 -9.53
C LYS A 53 16.87 9.48 -9.46
N SER A 54 17.95 9.97 -8.85
CA SER A 54 19.23 9.25 -8.74
C SER A 54 19.15 7.98 -7.88
N ASP A 55 18.21 7.92 -6.94
CA ASP A 55 18.09 6.85 -5.93
C ASP A 55 16.70 6.22 -5.97
N SER A 56 16.15 6.13 -7.18
CA SER A 56 14.81 5.63 -7.43
C SER A 56 14.83 4.67 -8.61
N ILE A 57 13.82 3.82 -8.67
CA ILE A 57 13.54 3.03 -9.85
C ILE A 57 12.48 3.78 -10.65
N ASN A 58 12.86 4.24 -11.84
CA ASN A 58 11.94 4.81 -12.80
C ASN A 58 11.47 3.72 -13.74
N PHE A 59 10.19 3.40 -13.68
CA PHE A 59 9.56 2.45 -14.58
C PHE A 59 8.89 3.24 -15.71
N ASP A 60 9.28 2.94 -16.94
CA ASP A 60 8.62 3.45 -18.15
C ASP A 60 8.61 2.32 -19.19
N ASN A 61 7.54 1.51 -19.14
CA ASN A 61 7.37 0.36 -20.00
C ASN A 61 5.86 0.10 -20.26
N PRO A 62 5.48 -0.84 -21.15
CA PRO A 62 4.08 -1.08 -21.48
C PRO A 62 3.16 -1.46 -20.31
N ASN A 63 3.72 -1.97 -19.21
CA ASN A 63 2.97 -2.41 -18.03
C ASN A 63 2.87 -1.35 -16.94
N GLU A 64 3.79 -0.39 -16.92
CA GLU A 64 3.81 0.63 -15.87
C GLU A 64 4.61 1.87 -16.25
N LYS A 65 4.11 2.99 -15.76
CA LYS A 65 4.80 4.28 -15.77
C LYS A 65 4.69 4.90 -14.39
N LYS A 66 5.74 4.72 -13.57
CA LYS A 66 5.78 5.12 -12.16
C LYS A 66 7.21 5.29 -11.65
N ILE A 67 7.36 5.97 -10.51
CA ILE A 67 8.63 6.07 -9.79
C ILE A 67 8.47 5.39 -8.42
N ALA A 68 9.46 4.58 -8.02
CA ALA A 68 9.52 3.97 -6.70
C ALA A 68 10.85 4.30 -6.00
N SER A 69 10.82 4.54 -4.70
CA SER A 69 12.02 4.71 -3.88
C SER A 69 12.79 3.40 -3.71
N ILE A 70 14.09 3.51 -3.41
CA ILE A 70 14.93 2.38 -3.02
C ILE A 70 15.33 2.53 -1.54
N GLY A 71 15.05 1.52 -0.72
CA GLY A 71 15.49 1.46 0.67
C GLY A 71 15.03 2.65 1.53
N TRP A 72 15.86 3.02 2.52
CA TRP A 72 15.50 3.99 3.57
C TRP A 72 16.23 5.33 3.48
N GLU A 73 17.30 5.43 2.71
CA GLU A 73 18.26 6.54 2.70
C GLU A 73 17.53 7.91 2.67
N ASN A 74 16.64 8.07 1.70
CA ASN A 74 15.98 9.34 1.39
C ASN A 74 14.71 9.64 2.21
N PHE A 75 14.30 8.76 3.12
CA PHE A 75 13.12 9.02 3.93
C PHE A 75 13.42 9.99 5.08
N GLY A 76 12.53 10.96 5.25
CA GLY A 76 12.55 11.86 6.41
C GLY A 76 12.24 11.14 7.72
N TYR A 77 12.38 11.85 8.83
CA TYR A 77 12.27 11.28 10.17
C TYR A 77 10.87 10.73 10.43
N GLN A 78 9.82 11.46 10.04
CA GLN A 78 8.44 11.04 10.29
C GLN A 78 8.04 9.85 9.42
N SER A 79 8.53 9.81 8.19
CA SER A 79 8.37 8.71 7.25
C SER A 79 9.02 7.44 7.80
N LYS A 80 10.28 7.56 8.26
CA LYS A 80 11.01 6.47 8.91
C LYS A 80 10.27 5.96 10.14
N LYS A 81 9.77 6.86 10.99
CA LYS A 81 9.00 6.55 12.20
C LYS A 81 7.69 5.80 11.86
N LEU A 82 6.95 6.25 10.85
CA LEU A 82 5.71 5.60 10.43
C LEU A 82 5.96 4.20 9.88
N ILE A 83 6.90 4.05 8.94
CA ILE A 83 7.19 2.74 8.34
C ILE A 83 7.71 1.75 9.40
N LYS A 84 8.58 2.19 10.32
CA LYS A 84 9.03 1.36 11.45
C LYS A 84 7.87 0.90 12.34
N TYR A 85 6.85 1.74 12.56
CA TYR A 85 5.66 1.32 13.29
C TYR A 85 4.84 0.29 12.49
N LEU A 86 4.66 0.49 11.19
CA LEU A 86 3.95 -0.46 10.33
C LEU A 86 4.73 -1.78 10.15
N ASN A 87 6.03 -1.80 10.40
CA ASN A 87 6.83 -3.03 10.48
C ASN A 87 7.04 -3.54 11.92
N SER A 88 6.45 -2.88 12.92
CA SER A 88 6.62 -3.28 14.32
C SER A 88 5.84 -4.54 14.65
N LYS A 89 6.28 -5.29 15.67
CA LYS A 89 5.54 -6.44 16.21
C LYS A 89 4.07 -6.12 16.49
N HIS A 90 3.78 -4.92 16.99
CA HIS A 90 2.40 -4.53 17.33
C HIS A 90 1.48 -4.45 16.09
N PHE A 91 2.01 -3.98 14.96
CA PHE A 91 1.28 -3.94 13.70
C PHE A 91 1.26 -5.31 13.00
N VAL A 92 2.35 -6.08 13.10
CA VAL A 92 2.37 -7.47 12.62
C VAL A 92 1.31 -8.30 13.35
N ASP A 93 1.24 -8.25 14.68
CA ASP A 93 0.23 -8.95 15.48
C ASP A 93 -1.21 -8.51 15.11
N PHE A 94 -1.38 -7.26 14.66
CA PHE A 94 -2.64 -6.77 14.10
C PHE A 94 -2.96 -7.48 12.77
N LEU A 95 -2.02 -7.50 11.84
CA LEU A 95 -2.18 -8.14 10.53
C LEU A 95 -2.46 -9.63 10.67
N GLU A 96 -1.76 -10.34 11.56
CA GLU A 96 -1.99 -11.77 11.78
C GLU A 96 -3.41 -12.04 12.30
N LYS A 97 -3.91 -11.20 13.23
CA LYS A 97 -5.29 -11.32 13.73
C LYS A 97 -6.34 -10.97 12.67
N LEU A 98 -6.09 -9.94 11.87
CA LEU A 98 -6.99 -9.52 10.80
C LEU A 98 -7.08 -10.58 9.70
N THR A 99 -5.95 -11.12 9.27
CA THR A 99 -5.85 -11.96 8.07
C THR A 99 -5.93 -13.46 8.39
N GLY A 100 -5.55 -13.85 9.60
CA GLY A 100 -5.37 -15.24 10.02
C GLY A 100 -4.11 -15.90 9.47
N ILE A 101 -3.20 -15.12 8.90
CA ILE A 101 -1.88 -15.59 8.45
C ILE A 101 -0.92 -15.42 9.62
N ASN A 102 -0.32 -16.49 10.10
CA ASN A 102 0.62 -16.46 11.22
C ASN A 102 2.06 -16.48 10.73
N GLY A 103 2.99 -15.98 11.55
CA GLY A 103 4.41 -15.93 11.25
C GLY A 103 4.76 -14.87 10.21
N LEU A 104 4.02 -13.76 10.17
CA LEU A 104 4.28 -12.68 9.21
C LEU A 104 5.62 -11.99 9.52
N ILE A 105 6.47 -11.89 8.50
CA ILE A 105 7.78 -11.24 8.54
C ILE A 105 7.69 -9.97 7.71
N PRO A 106 7.79 -8.77 8.29
CA PRO A 106 7.84 -7.53 7.52
C PRO A 106 9.14 -7.47 6.72
N ASP A 107 9.07 -6.93 5.51
CA ASP A 107 10.29 -6.64 4.76
C ASP A 107 10.94 -5.34 5.25
N GLU A 108 12.06 -5.50 5.93
CA GLU A 108 12.88 -4.40 6.45
C GLU A 108 13.75 -3.74 5.38
N THR A 109 13.94 -4.38 4.22
CA THR A 109 14.75 -3.85 3.11
C THR A 109 13.96 -2.89 2.22
N LEU A 110 12.63 -3.00 2.22
CA LEU A 110 11.71 -2.29 1.35
C LEU A 110 11.95 -2.62 -0.13
N GLU A 111 12.23 -3.88 -0.44
CA GLU A 111 12.43 -4.35 -1.81
C GLU A 111 11.14 -4.22 -2.62
N GLY A 112 11.14 -3.29 -3.58
CA GLY A 112 9.96 -2.91 -4.36
C GLY A 112 8.87 -2.19 -3.56
N GLY A 113 9.08 -1.96 -2.26
CA GLY A 113 8.19 -1.25 -1.35
C GLY A 113 8.56 0.23 -1.23
N GLY A 114 8.18 0.85 -0.10
CA GLY A 114 8.49 2.24 0.19
C GLY A 114 7.56 3.23 -0.52
N PHE A 115 8.10 4.38 -0.92
CA PHE A 115 7.36 5.45 -1.58
C PHE A 115 7.17 5.15 -3.06
N HIS A 116 5.92 5.16 -3.52
CA HIS A 116 5.55 5.11 -4.92
C HIS A 116 4.88 6.41 -5.31
N GLU A 117 5.28 6.95 -6.46
CA GLU A 117 4.76 8.20 -7.03
C GLU A 117 4.43 8.00 -8.51
N ILE A 118 3.26 8.51 -8.93
CA ILE A 118 2.79 8.41 -10.30
C ILE A 118 2.25 9.77 -10.72
N GLU A 119 2.80 10.31 -11.80
CA GLU A 119 2.39 11.60 -12.37
C GLU A 119 1.30 11.43 -13.44
N ARG A 120 0.78 12.56 -13.95
CA ARG A 120 -0.18 12.58 -15.06
C ARG A 120 0.30 11.71 -16.23
N GLY A 121 -0.61 10.89 -16.78
CA GLY A 121 -0.31 9.93 -17.83
C GLY A 121 0.37 8.64 -17.35
N GLY A 122 0.76 8.55 -16.08
CA GLY A 122 1.29 7.34 -15.46
C GLY A 122 0.21 6.29 -15.17
N PHE A 123 0.59 5.03 -15.08
CA PHE A 123 -0.31 3.90 -14.87
C PHE A 123 0.40 2.70 -14.26
N LEU A 124 -0.38 1.75 -13.75
CA LEU A 124 0.09 0.41 -13.41
C LEU A 124 -0.95 -0.60 -13.90
N LYS A 125 -0.62 -1.34 -14.97
CA LYS A 125 -1.54 -2.31 -15.58
C LYS A 125 -1.93 -3.40 -14.57
N ILE A 126 -3.04 -4.08 -14.87
CA ILE A 126 -3.53 -5.16 -14.02
C ILE A 126 -2.52 -6.30 -14.00
N HIS A 127 -2.09 -6.67 -12.79
CA HIS A 127 -1.10 -7.71 -12.55
C HIS A 127 -1.42 -8.45 -11.25
N ALA A 128 -0.87 -9.66 -11.12
CA ALA A 128 -0.65 -10.28 -9.83
C ALA A 128 0.84 -10.10 -9.49
N ASP A 129 1.14 -9.91 -8.21
CA ASP A 129 2.50 -9.68 -7.76
C ASP A 129 3.41 -10.91 -7.91
N PHE A 130 4.72 -10.66 -7.97
CA PHE A 130 5.70 -11.70 -7.70
C PHE A 130 5.62 -12.12 -6.23
N ASN A 131 5.63 -13.43 -5.98
CA ASN A 131 5.38 -13.97 -4.65
C ASN A 131 6.66 -14.30 -3.86
N LYS A 132 7.87 -14.02 -4.37
CA LYS A 132 9.13 -14.36 -3.70
C LYS A 132 10.01 -13.14 -3.44
N HIS A 133 10.52 -13.03 -2.21
CA HIS A 133 11.59 -12.08 -1.88
C HIS A 133 12.89 -12.51 -2.56
N SER A 134 13.65 -11.60 -3.18
CA SER A 134 14.78 -11.99 -4.04
C SER A 134 15.94 -12.66 -3.28
N VAL A 135 16.21 -12.17 -2.06
CA VAL A 135 17.29 -12.70 -1.21
C VAL A 135 16.84 -13.85 -0.30
N SER A 136 15.78 -13.66 0.49
CA SER A 136 15.37 -14.67 1.49
C SER A 136 14.53 -15.80 0.91
N ASN A 137 14.00 -15.64 -0.30
CA ASN A 137 13.06 -16.57 -0.95
C ASN A 137 11.77 -16.83 -0.15
N PHE A 138 11.44 -15.94 0.79
CA PHE A 138 10.19 -15.98 1.54
C PHE A 138 8.99 -15.67 0.64
N ASP A 139 7.85 -16.26 0.98
CA ASP A 139 6.60 -16.08 0.25
C ASP A 139 5.89 -14.79 0.66
N ARG A 140 5.66 -13.87 -0.27
CA ARG A 140 4.86 -12.67 -0.04
C ARG A 140 3.42 -13.10 0.25
N ARG A 141 2.88 -12.65 1.39
CA ARG A 141 1.53 -12.98 1.84
C ARG A 141 0.59 -11.79 1.82
N LEU A 142 1.10 -10.60 2.12
CA LEU A 142 0.29 -9.39 2.27
C LEU A 142 0.96 -8.17 1.65
N ASN A 143 0.12 -7.34 1.06
CA ASN A 143 0.42 -5.97 0.73
C ASN A 143 -0.37 -5.02 1.65
N VAL A 144 0.31 -3.97 2.11
CA VAL A 144 -0.30 -2.84 2.79
C VAL A 144 0.04 -1.58 1.98
N LEU A 145 -0.99 -0.94 1.44
CA LEU A 145 -0.89 0.32 0.71
C LEU A 145 -1.48 1.44 1.54
N LEU A 146 -0.74 2.51 1.78
CA LEU A 146 -1.23 3.71 2.45
C LEU A 146 -1.16 4.90 1.50
N PHE A 147 -2.32 5.48 1.18
CA PHE A 147 -2.42 6.62 0.27
C PHE A 147 -2.17 7.96 0.98
N ILE A 148 -1.40 8.83 0.33
CA ILE A 148 -0.90 10.11 0.87
C ILE A 148 -1.47 11.32 0.09
N ASN A 149 -2.56 11.13 -0.66
CA ASN A 149 -3.10 12.16 -1.56
C ASN A 149 -4.14 13.03 -0.85
N GLU A 150 -3.73 14.22 -0.38
CA GLU A 150 -4.57 15.16 0.37
C GLU A 150 -5.84 15.56 -0.38
N GLU A 151 -5.75 15.71 -1.70
CA GLU A 151 -6.87 15.95 -2.59
C GLU A 151 -6.82 14.94 -3.73
N TRP A 152 -7.97 14.33 -4.06
CA TRP A 152 -8.08 13.46 -5.22
C TRP A 152 -9.49 13.52 -5.80
N SER A 153 -9.61 14.01 -7.04
CA SER A 153 -10.87 13.97 -7.79
C SER A 153 -11.03 12.62 -8.49
N GLN A 154 -12.26 12.11 -8.53
CA GLN A 154 -12.58 10.88 -9.27
C GLN A 154 -12.27 11.02 -10.77
N GLU A 155 -12.42 12.23 -11.33
CA GLU A 155 -12.14 12.50 -12.75
C GLU A 155 -10.67 12.29 -13.10
N TRP A 156 -9.76 12.37 -12.12
CA TRP A 156 -8.33 12.15 -12.31
C TRP A 156 -7.94 10.68 -12.43
N ARG A 157 -8.92 9.76 -12.30
CA ARG A 157 -8.75 8.30 -12.33
C ARG A 157 -7.78 7.85 -11.24
N GLY A 158 -7.06 6.74 -11.44
CA GLY A 158 -6.06 6.26 -10.49
C GLY A 158 -6.63 5.50 -9.28
N ASP A 159 -7.91 5.13 -9.32
CA ASP A 159 -8.47 4.18 -8.36
C ASP A 159 -7.62 2.91 -8.32
N PHE A 160 -7.34 2.40 -7.13
CA PHE A 160 -6.82 1.05 -6.98
C PHE A 160 -7.93 0.06 -7.33
N GLU A 161 -7.75 -0.62 -8.45
CA GLU A 161 -8.70 -1.59 -8.98
C GLU A 161 -8.31 -3.00 -8.55
N MET A 162 -9.32 -3.79 -8.20
CA MET A 162 -9.21 -5.21 -7.85
C MET A 162 -10.10 -6.00 -8.80
N TRP A 163 -9.50 -6.98 -9.47
CA TRP A 163 -10.09 -7.68 -10.58
C TRP A 163 -10.43 -9.12 -10.23
N SER A 164 -11.38 -9.69 -10.97
CA SER A 164 -11.77 -11.10 -10.87
C SER A 164 -10.55 -12.03 -11.08
N ARG A 165 -10.65 -13.27 -10.58
CA ARG A 165 -9.60 -14.28 -10.69
C ARG A 165 -9.13 -14.58 -12.12
N ASP A 166 -9.95 -14.30 -13.13
CA ASP A 166 -9.59 -14.44 -14.56
C ASP A 166 -9.08 -13.14 -15.20
N ALA A 167 -8.90 -12.08 -14.41
CA ALA A 167 -8.47 -10.74 -14.81
C ALA A 167 -9.36 -10.08 -15.88
N LYS A 168 -10.65 -10.45 -15.98
CA LYS A 168 -11.56 -9.90 -17.00
C LYS A 168 -12.49 -8.81 -16.51
N THR A 169 -12.84 -8.81 -15.22
CA THR A 169 -13.83 -7.89 -14.65
C THR A 169 -13.21 -7.13 -13.50
N CYS A 170 -13.27 -5.79 -13.54
CA CYS A 170 -12.99 -4.97 -12.37
C CYS A 170 -14.13 -5.15 -11.36
N VAL A 171 -13.85 -5.79 -10.23
CA VAL A 171 -14.85 -6.11 -9.20
C VAL A 171 -14.94 -4.98 -8.16
N LYS A 172 -13.83 -4.33 -7.85
CA LYS A 172 -13.79 -3.24 -6.86
C LYS A 172 -12.82 -2.14 -7.28
N LYS A 173 -13.20 -0.89 -7.01
CA LYS A 173 -12.35 0.30 -7.16
C LYS A 173 -12.24 1.02 -5.82
N ILE A 174 -11.04 1.45 -5.46
CA ILE A 174 -10.75 2.14 -4.21
C ILE A 174 -10.02 3.45 -4.52
N SER A 175 -10.69 4.58 -4.27
CA SER A 175 -10.10 5.90 -4.48
C SER A 175 -8.86 6.10 -3.61
N PRO A 176 -7.74 6.60 -4.15
CA PRO A 176 -6.47 6.73 -3.46
C PRO A 176 -6.43 7.96 -2.56
N ILE A 177 -7.44 8.19 -1.72
CA ILE A 177 -7.55 9.40 -0.89
C ILE A 177 -6.63 9.36 0.33
N PHE A 178 -6.35 10.54 0.89
CA PHE A 178 -5.49 10.69 2.06
C PHE A 178 -5.88 9.78 3.23
N ASN A 179 -4.88 9.16 3.86
CA ASN A 179 -5.04 8.33 5.06
C ASN A 179 -5.96 7.12 4.87
N ARG A 180 -6.16 6.69 3.62
CA ARG A 180 -6.78 5.41 3.30
C ARG A 180 -5.70 4.35 3.21
N MET A 181 -5.86 3.31 4.01
CA MET A 181 -5.04 2.12 3.97
C MET A 181 -5.81 0.98 3.32
N VAL A 182 -5.18 0.26 2.40
CA VAL A 182 -5.70 -0.97 1.81
C VAL A 182 -4.76 -2.11 2.20
N ILE A 183 -5.33 -3.17 2.76
CA ILE A 183 -4.60 -4.38 3.16
C ILE A 183 -5.20 -5.53 2.36
N PHE A 184 -4.38 -6.31 1.68
CA PHE A 184 -4.88 -7.46 0.92
C PHE A 184 -3.88 -8.61 0.86
N SER A 185 -4.44 -9.81 0.66
CA SER A 185 -3.66 -11.04 0.52
C SER A 185 -3.19 -11.21 -0.91
N THR A 186 -1.91 -11.52 -1.05
CA THR A 186 -1.26 -11.77 -2.34
C THR A 186 -1.37 -13.26 -2.69
N THR A 187 -1.81 -13.54 -3.90
CA THR A 187 -1.90 -14.87 -4.50
C THR A 187 -1.60 -14.75 -5.99
N ASP A 188 -1.45 -15.87 -6.70
CA ASP A 188 -1.28 -15.87 -8.17
C ASP A 188 -2.47 -15.26 -8.94
N TYR A 189 -3.58 -14.96 -8.25
CA TYR A 189 -4.81 -14.43 -8.83
C TYR A 189 -5.38 -13.21 -8.10
N SER A 190 -4.58 -12.57 -7.22
CA SER A 190 -4.96 -11.30 -6.62
C SER A 190 -4.69 -10.15 -7.60
N PHE A 191 -5.41 -10.12 -8.72
CA PHE A 191 -5.19 -9.17 -9.80
C PHE A 191 -5.58 -7.75 -9.41
N HIS A 192 -4.66 -6.80 -9.53
CA HIS A 192 -4.88 -5.41 -9.16
C HIS A 192 -4.02 -4.43 -9.96
N GLY A 193 -4.35 -3.14 -9.87
CA GLY A 193 -3.59 -2.07 -10.52
C GLY A 193 -4.41 -0.78 -10.63
N HIS A 194 -3.96 0.14 -11.47
CA HIS A 194 -4.79 1.21 -12.02
C HIS A 194 -4.41 1.36 -13.50
N PRO A 195 -5.11 0.66 -14.40
CA PRO A 195 -4.60 0.41 -15.75
C PRO A 195 -4.74 1.63 -16.66
N ASP A 196 -5.67 2.52 -16.35
CA ASP A 196 -5.89 3.75 -17.09
C ASP A 196 -4.88 4.83 -16.65
N PRO A 197 -4.25 5.52 -17.61
CA PRO A 197 -3.40 6.66 -17.32
C PRO A 197 -4.10 7.72 -16.48
N LEU A 198 -3.38 8.28 -15.51
CA LEU A 198 -3.88 9.37 -14.66
C LEU A 198 -4.20 10.62 -15.49
N ASP A 199 -5.31 11.27 -15.13
CA ASP A 199 -5.76 12.53 -15.73
C ASP A 199 -5.74 13.68 -14.72
N CYS A 200 -4.84 13.60 -13.73
CA CYS A 200 -4.61 14.66 -12.75
C CYS A 200 -3.90 15.86 -13.37
N PRO A 201 -4.03 17.08 -12.81
CA PRO A 201 -3.26 18.25 -13.25
C PRO A 201 -1.74 18.04 -13.17
N GLU A 202 -0.98 18.83 -13.93
CA GLU A 202 0.49 18.85 -13.79
C GLU A 202 0.90 19.25 -12.37
N GLY A 203 1.94 18.59 -11.85
CA GLY A 203 2.43 18.82 -10.49
C GLY A 203 1.60 18.13 -9.40
N ILE A 204 0.49 17.48 -9.75
CA ILE A 204 -0.25 16.59 -8.85
C ILE A 204 0.19 15.14 -9.10
N PHE A 205 0.47 14.43 -8.02
CA PHE A 205 0.99 13.08 -8.06
C PHE A 205 0.10 12.14 -7.24
N ARG A 206 -0.13 10.93 -7.75
CA ARG A 206 -0.69 9.82 -6.97
C ARG A 206 0.44 9.17 -6.16
N ARG A 207 0.36 9.33 -4.85
CA ARG A 207 1.35 8.88 -3.87
C ARG A 207 0.81 7.77 -2.98
N SER A 208 1.64 6.78 -2.74
CA SER A 208 1.39 5.74 -1.74
C SER A 208 2.67 5.27 -1.08
N ILE A 209 2.53 4.73 0.13
CA ILE A 209 3.54 3.90 0.77
C ILE A 209 3.11 2.44 0.59
N ALA A 210 3.96 1.61 -0.01
CA ALA A 210 3.73 0.18 -0.17
C ALA A 210 4.64 -0.62 0.78
N LEU A 211 4.05 -1.53 1.55
CA LEU A 211 4.75 -2.41 2.48
C LEU A 211 4.32 -3.86 2.27
N TYR A 212 5.28 -4.77 2.39
CA TYR A 212 5.09 -6.19 2.10
C TYR A 212 5.46 -7.04 3.30
N TYR A 213 4.69 -8.12 3.49
CA TYR A 213 4.86 -9.05 4.60
C TYR A 213 4.88 -10.48 4.06
N TYR A 214 5.78 -11.27 4.60
CA TYR A 214 6.18 -12.56 4.07
C TYR A 214 5.99 -13.68 5.10
N THR A 215 6.09 -14.93 4.67
CA THR A 215 6.34 -16.08 5.54
C THR A 215 7.50 -16.91 4.98
N VAL A 216 8.15 -17.70 5.82
CA VAL A 216 9.11 -18.72 5.40
C VAL A 216 8.45 -19.73 4.45
#